data_AF-A0A1I0G807-F1
#
_entry.id   AF-A0A1I0G807-F1
#
_cell.length_a   1.000
_cell.length_b   1.000
_cell.length_c   1.000
_cell.angle_alpha   90.00
_cell.angle_beta   90.00
_cell.angle_gamma   90.00
#
_symmetry.space_group_name_H-M   'P 1'
#
loop_
_entity.id
_entity.type
_entity.pdbx_description
1 polymer ?
#
loop_
_entity_poly.entity_id
_entity_poly.type
_entity_poly.pdbx_seq_one_letter_code
_entity_poly.pdbx_strand_id
1 'polypeptide(L)'
;MRKLLMTMILTAGLIGAGGAGAGESGPCHFHGKKVASEETVSNCAAERKELLIMDGKIDPSWEPVEQDKIEMIDGKKGKEWLVTFVNPAVADKTKEKLYMFFTAPGNFIAANFSGK
;
A
#
# COMPACT_ATOMS: atom_id res chain seq x y z
N MET A 1 -49.04 35.38 -3.39
CA MET A 1 -48.15 36.37 -4.06
C MET A 1 -47.26 37.03 -3.03
N ARG A 2 -45.96 36.77 -3.06
CA ARG A 2 -44.91 37.73 -2.70
C ARG A 2 -43.60 37.20 -3.29
N LYS A 3 -43.23 37.82 -4.41
CA LYS A 3 -41.93 37.67 -5.05
C LYS A 3 -40.90 38.40 -4.18
N LEU A 4 -39.80 37.75 -3.86
CA LEU A 4 -38.51 38.36 -3.53
C LEU A 4 -37.46 37.45 -4.20
N LEU A 5 -36.91 37.80 -5.38
CA LEU A 5 -35.71 38.64 -5.56
C LEU A 5 -34.57 38.14 -4.64
N MET A 6 -33.82 37.12 -5.06
CA MET A 6 -32.63 37.15 -5.94
C MET A 6 -31.40 37.71 -5.22
N THR A 7 -30.45 36.84 -4.86
CA THR A 7 -29.02 37.19 -4.74
C THR A 7 -28.18 35.98 -5.09
N MET A 8 -27.47 36.08 -6.21
CA MET A 8 -26.50 35.14 -6.73
C MET A 8 -25.18 35.42 -6.02
N ILE A 9 -24.63 34.45 -5.29
CA ILE A 9 -23.24 34.49 -4.83
C ILE A 9 -22.48 33.48 -5.68
N LEU A 10 -21.68 34.01 -6.61
CA LEU A 10 -20.73 33.26 -7.41
C LEU A 10 -19.44 33.15 -6.59
N THR A 11 -19.23 32.05 -5.88
CA THR A 11 -17.92 31.74 -5.29
C THR A 11 -17.08 31.01 -6.33
N ALA A 12 -16.17 31.76 -6.96
CA ALA A 12 -15.09 31.22 -7.77
C ALA A 12 -13.82 31.03 -6.92
N GLY A 13 -13.13 29.92 -7.16
CA GLY A 13 -11.79 29.61 -6.63
C GLY A 13 -11.83 28.87 -5.29
N LEU A 14 -11.10 27.79 -5.06
CA LEU A 14 -9.88 27.31 -5.68
C LEU A 14 -10.08 25.93 -6.29
N ILE A 15 -9.67 25.76 -7.55
CA ILE A 15 -9.17 24.47 -8.02
C ILE A 15 -7.90 24.25 -7.19
N GLY A 16 -8.04 23.55 -6.06
CA GLY A 16 -6.89 23.00 -5.38
C GLY A 16 -6.16 22.17 -6.42
N ALA A 17 -4.93 22.57 -6.72
CA ALA A 17 -4.04 21.78 -7.54
C ALA A 17 -4.13 20.36 -7.00
N GLY A 18 -4.74 19.46 -7.79
CA GLY A 18 -4.46 18.05 -7.63
C GLY A 18 -2.95 17.99 -7.69
N GLY A 19 -2.33 17.75 -6.53
CA GLY A 19 -0.94 17.40 -6.49
C GLY A 19 -0.83 16.20 -7.39
N ALA A 20 -0.43 16.44 -8.64
CA ALA A 20 0.22 15.43 -9.43
C ALA A 20 1.50 15.16 -8.65
N GLY A 21 1.38 14.31 -7.62
CA GLY A 21 2.48 13.51 -7.17
C GLY A 21 2.87 12.71 -8.39
N ALA A 22 3.77 13.28 -9.18
CA ALA A 22 4.67 12.48 -9.99
C ALA A 22 5.23 11.49 -8.98
N GLY A 23 4.76 10.24 -9.03
CA GLY A 23 5.20 9.22 -8.11
C GLY A 23 6.70 9.12 -8.26
N GLU A 24 7.44 9.78 -7.36
CA GLU A 24 8.81 9.43 -7.05
C GLU A 24 8.75 7.92 -6.87
N SER A 25 9.59 7.22 -7.65
CA SER A 25 9.75 5.77 -7.60
C SER A 25 9.48 5.33 -6.17
N GLY A 26 8.33 4.69 -5.94
CA GLY A 26 7.85 4.41 -4.59
C GLY A 26 8.96 3.76 -3.79
N PRO A 27 9.00 3.98 -2.47
CA PRO A 27 10.10 3.48 -1.68
C PRO A 27 10.22 1.96 -1.90
N CYS A 28 11.47 1.47 -1.91
CA CYS A 28 11.84 0.07 -2.19
C CYS A 28 12.01 -0.31 -3.65
N HIS A 29 12.67 0.58 -4.39
CA HIS A 29 13.30 0.26 -5.66
C HIS A 29 14.81 0.07 -5.48
N PHE A 30 15.32 -1.12 -5.78
CA PHE A 30 16.71 -1.49 -5.59
C PHE A 30 17.33 -2.05 -6.88
N HIS A 31 18.55 -1.61 -7.17
CA HIS A 31 19.37 -2.16 -8.24
C HIS A 31 20.46 -3.08 -7.70
N GLY A 32 20.85 -4.08 -8.50
CA GLY A 32 21.92 -5.02 -8.17
C GLY A 32 21.43 -6.35 -7.60
N LYS A 33 22.36 -7.09 -6.97
CA LYS A 33 22.13 -8.47 -6.51
C LYS A 33 22.31 -8.65 -5.00
N LYS A 34 22.64 -7.58 -4.27
CA LYS A 34 22.80 -7.65 -2.82
C LYS A 34 21.43 -7.98 -2.20
N VAL A 35 21.39 -9.01 -1.36
CA VAL A 35 20.19 -9.35 -0.60
C VAL A 35 19.93 -8.25 0.43
N ALA A 36 18.70 -7.77 0.51
CA ALA A 36 18.28 -6.78 1.49
C ALA A 36 18.27 -7.36 2.92
N SER A 37 18.31 -6.52 3.95
CA SER A 37 18.05 -6.97 5.31
C SER A 37 16.55 -7.13 5.56
N GLU A 38 16.18 -7.94 6.55
CA GLU A 38 14.79 -8.06 7.00
C GLU A 38 14.20 -6.70 7.39
N GLU A 39 14.96 -5.86 8.10
CA GLU A 39 14.54 -4.49 8.47
C GLU A 39 14.21 -3.64 7.24
N THR A 40 15.05 -3.70 6.19
CA THR A 40 14.80 -2.96 4.94
C THR A 40 13.48 -3.41 4.33
N VAL A 41 13.25 -4.73 4.22
CA VAL A 41 12.05 -5.29 3.59
C VAL A 41 10.80 -5.08 4.45
N SER A 42 10.93 -5.08 5.77
CA SER A 42 9.84 -4.75 6.70
C SER A 42 9.36 -3.31 6.50
N ASN A 43 10.28 -2.34 6.44
CA ASN A 43 9.96 -0.94 6.17
C ASN A 43 9.28 -0.78 4.80
N CYS A 44 9.80 -1.47 3.78
CA CYS A 44 9.19 -1.51 2.45
C CYS A 44 7.75 -2.02 2.47
N ALA A 45 7.49 -3.07 3.24
CA ALA A 45 6.17 -3.66 3.33
C ALA A 45 5.19 -2.74 4.05
N ALA A 46 5.63 -2.01 5.09
CA ALA A 46 4.82 -1.00 5.77
C ALA A 46 4.41 0.13 4.82
N GLU A 47 5.38 0.74 4.12
CA GLU A 47 5.09 1.81 3.15
C GLU A 47 4.21 1.32 2.00
N ARG A 48 4.44 0.09 1.52
CA ARG A 48 3.61 -0.48 0.46
C ARG A 48 2.18 -0.77 0.93
N LYS A 49 2.00 -1.16 2.19
CA LYS A 49 0.68 -1.32 2.82
C LYS A 49 -0.06 0.01 2.86
N GLU A 50 0.61 1.10 3.25
CA GLU A 50 0.04 2.45 3.24
C GLU A 50 -0.39 2.88 1.83
N LEU A 51 0.45 2.66 0.81
CA LEU A 51 0.07 2.93 -0.58
C LEU A 51 -1.16 2.14 -1.03
N LEU A 52 -1.27 0.86 -0.65
CA LEU A 52 -2.45 0.05 -0.96
C LEU A 52 -3.72 0.57 -0.26
N ILE A 53 -3.60 1.14 0.95
CA ILE A 53 -4.70 1.79 1.66
C ILE A 53 -5.09 3.08 0.93
N MET A 54 -4.12 3.94 0.61
CA MET A 54 -4.33 5.21 -0.09
C MET A 54 -4.97 5.01 -1.47
N ASP A 55 -4.58 3.96 -2.19
CA ASP A 55 -5.14 3.59 -3.49
C ASP A 55 -6.51 2.89 -3.39
N GLY A 56 -7.03 2.69 -2.17
CA GLY A 56 -8.31 2.00 -1.91
C GLY A 56 -8.31 0.52 -2.29
N LYS A 57 -7.14 -0.10 -2.40
CA LYS A 57 -6.99 -1.55 -2.71
C LYS A 57 -7.27 -2.42 -1.50
N ILE A 58 -6.96 -1.92 -0.31
CA ILE A 58 -7.26 -2.56 0.96
C ILE A 58 -7.92 -1.55 1.90
N ASP A 59 -8.64 -2.06 2.90
CA ASP A 59 -9.42 -1.24 3.83
C ASP A 59 -8.53 -0.41 4.78
N PRO A 60 -8.96 0.79 5.22
CA PRO A 60 -8.19 1.58 6.20
C PRO A 60 -7.91 0.87 7.53
N SER A 61 -8.68 -0.16 7.91
CA SER A 61 -8.39 -0.98 9.11
C SER A 61 -7.03 -1.68 9.08
N TRP A 62 -6.33 -1.69 7.95
CA TRP A 62 -4.97 -2.21 7.84
C TRP A 62 -3.88 -1.25 8.35
N GLU A 63 -4.18 0.03 8.53
CA GLU A 63 -3.22 1.04 8.99
C GLU A 63 -2.50 0.64 10.31
N PRO A 64 -3.21 0.28 11.40
CA PRO A 64 -2.56 -0.08 12.67
C PRO A 64 -1.94 -1.49 12.69
N VAL A 65 -2.06 -2.26 11.61
CA VAL A 65 -1.63 -3.67 11.59
C VAL A 65 -0.12 -3.77 11.41
N GLU A 66 0.58 -4.25 12.43
CA GLU A 66 2.01 -4.51 12.39
C GLU A 66 2.34 -5.80 11.60
N GLN A 67 3.60 -5.92 11.19
CA GLN A 67 4.11 -7.11 10.52
C GLN A 67 4.03 -8.33 11.45
N ASP A 68 3.44 -9.42 10.97
CA ASP A 68 3.37 -10.70 11.70
C ASP A 68 4.61 -11.57 11.44
N LYS A 69 4.99 -11.71 10.16
CA LYS A 69 6.09 -12.58 9.75
C LYS A 69 6.85 -12.03 8.55
N ILE A 70 8.16 -12.27 8.53
CA ILE A 70 9.03 -12.10 7.37
C ILE A 70 9.89 -13.36 7.18
N GLU A 71 10.00 -13.85 5.95
CA GLU A 71 10.83 -15.02 5.64
C GLU A 71 11.31 -15.03 4.19
N MET A 72 12.41 -15.75 3.93
CA MET A 72 12.89 -16.03 2.58
C MET A 72 12.28 -17.33 2.05
N ILE A 73 11.66 -17.25 0.88
CA ILE A 73 11.02 -18.37 0.18
C ILE A 73 11.67 -18.62 -1.18
N ASP A 74 11.41 -19.81 -1.75
CA ASP A 74 11.69 -20.07 -3.16
C ASP A 74 10.57 -19.49 -4.02
N GLY A 75 10.91 -18.45 -4.78
CA GLY A 75 10.03 -17.81 -5.75
C GLY A 75 10.31 -18.28 -7.18
N LYS A 76 9.59 -17.69 -8.14
CA LYS A 76 9.67 -18.11 -9.56
C LYS A 76 11.03 -17.81 -10.20
N LYS A 77 11.73 -16.79 -9.70
CA LYS A 77 13.00 -16.29 -10.26
C LYS A 77 14.19 -16.43 -9.30
N GLY A 78 14.06 -17.29 -8.29
CA GLY A 78 15.04 -17.47 -7.22
C GLY A 78 14.46 -17.09 -5.87
N LYS A 79 15.32 -16.77 -4.91
CA LYS A 79 14.87 -16.41 -3.56
C LYS A 79 14.10 -15.08 -3.57
N GLU A 80 13.00 -15.06 -2.83
CA GLU A 80 12.11 -13.92 -2.63
C GLU A 80 11.80 -13.77 -1.14
N TRP A 81 11.53 -12.55 -0.70
CA TRP A 81 10.99 -12.30 0.63
C TRP A 81 9.47 -12.41 0.60
N LEU A 82 8.91 -13.08 1.60
CA LEU A 82 7.49 -13.08 1.92
C LEU A 82 7.29 -12.33 3.23
N VAL A 83 6.51 -11.26 3.18
CA VAL A 83 6.04 -10.51 4.36
C VAL A 83 4.56 -10.77 4.56
N THR A 84 4.16 -11.09 5.78
CA THR A 84 2.78 -11.36 6.16
C THR A 84 2.31 -10.36 7.20
N PHE A 85 1.12 -9.80 6.97
CA PHE A 85 0.35 -9.04 7.95
C PHE A 85 -0.95 -9.80 8.26
N VAL A 86 -1.42 -9.73 9.50
CA VAL A 86 -2.65 -10.40 9.93
C VAL A 86 -3.59 -9.38 10.57
N ASN A 87 -4.77 -9.21 9.98
CA ASN A 87 -5.80 -8.30 10.47
C ASN A 87 -7.07 -9.07 10.84
N PRO A 88 -7.20 -9.52 12.11
CA PRO A 88 -8.38 -10.29 12.54
C PRO A 88 -9.68 -9.46 12.53
N ALA A 89 -9.59 -8.14 12.43
CA ALA A 89 -10.74 -7.24 12.39
C ALA A 89 -11.41 -7.18 11.01
N VAL A 90 -10.79 -7.71 9.95
CA VAL A 90 -11.41 -7.76 8.62
C VAL A 90 -12.63 -8.68 8.65
N ALA A 91 -13.76 -8.17 8.14
CA ALA A 91 -15.02 -8.92 8.09
C ALA A 91 -14.94 -10.13 7.14
N ASP A 92 -14.32 -9.96 5.98
CA ASP A 92 -14.04 -11.04 5.05
C ASP A 92 -12.84 -11.86 5.53
N LYS A 93 -13.11 -13.02 6.12
CA LYS A 93 -12.08 -13.92 6.65
C LYS A 93 -11.15 -14.51 5.60
N THR A 94 -11.53 -14.48 4.32
CA THR A 94 -10.61 -14.86 3.23
C THR A 94 -9.54 -13.81 2.97
N LYS A 95 -9.71 -12.61 3.52
CA LYS A 95 -8.77 -11.48 3.41
C LYS A 95 -8.11 -11.14 4.74
N GLU A 96 -8.18 -11.99 5.75
CA GLU A 96 -7.57 -11.73 7.06
C GLU A 96 -6.04 -11.60 7.00
N LYS A 97 -5.40 -12.15 5.95
CA LYS A 97 -3.94 -12.13 5.78
C LYS A 97 -3.55 -11.41 4.50
N LEU A 98 -2.65 -10.44 4.61
CA LEU A 98 -2.05 -9.76 3.47
C LEU A 98 -0.61 -10.26 3.31
N TYR A 99 -0.36 -10.87 2.16
CA TYR A 99 0.94 -11.37 1.76
C TYR A 99 1.58 -10.41 0.76
N MET A 100 2.82 -10.01 1.03
CA MET A 100 3.61 -9.17 0.13
C MET A 100 4.89 -9.89 -0.27
N PHE A 101 5.18 -9.87 -1.55
CA PHE A 101 6.31 -10.55 -2.15
C PHE A 101 7.33 -9.52 -2.62
N PHE A 102 8.60 -9.75 -2.30
CA PHE A 102 9.69 -8.92 -2.76
C PHE A 102 10.81 -9.79 -3.34
N THR A 103 11.52 -9.28 -4.33
CA THR A 103 12.77 -9.90 -4.81
C THR A 103 13.80 -9.96 -3.67
N ALA A 104 14.80 -10.85 -3.74
CA ALA A 104 15.86 -10.89 -2.71
C ALA A 104 16.53 -9.52 -2.42
N PRO A 105 16.76 -8.62 -3.40
CA PRO A 105 17.24 -7.26 -3.14
C PRO A 105 16.22 -6.28 -2.54
N GLY A 106 14.96 -6.68 -2.35
CA GLY A 106 13.92 -5.88 -1.70
C GLY A 106 12.93 -5.18 -2.63
N ASN A 107 13.00 -5.37 -3.96
CA ASN A 107 11.99 -4.79 -4.87
C ASN A 107 10.63 -5.45 -4.69
N PHE A 108 9.57 -4.65 -4.60
CA PHE A 108 8.19 -5.16 -4.57
C PHE A 108 7.84 -5.93 -5.85
N ILE A 109 7.17 -7.08 -5.68
CA ILE A 109 6.68 -7.93 -6.77
C ILE A 109 5.15 -7.85 -6.83
N ALA A 110 4.49 -8.22 -5.74
CA ALA A 110 3.04 -8.35 -5.68
C ALA A 110 2.53 -8.35 -4.23
N ALA A 111 1.23 -8.10 -4.06
CA ALA A 111 0.51 -8.32 -2.82
C ALA A 111 -0.81 -9.05 -3.08
N ASN A 112 -1.20 -9.99 -2.22
CA ASN A 112 -2.47 -10.71 -2.32
C ASN A 112 -2.93 -11.28 -0.96
N PHE A 113 -4.13 -11.86 -0.93
CA PHE A 113 -4.74 -12.45 0.26
C PHE A 113 -4.65 -13.99 0.32
N SER A 114 -4.04 -14.64 -0.67
CA SER A 114 -3.99 -16.11 -0.80
C SER A 114 -2.62 -16.72 -0.50
N GLY A 115 -1.56 -15.91 -0.51
CA GLY A 115 -0.17 -16.34 -0.38
C GLY A 115 0.36 -17.10 -1.59
N LYS A 116 -0.31 -16.99 -2.75
CA LYS A 116 0.01 -17.74 -3.99
C LYS A 116 0.14 -16.82 -5.21
#